data_AF-R9N062-F1
#
_entry.id   AF-R9N062-F1
#
_cell.length_a   1.000
_cell.length_b   1.000
_cell.length_c   1.000
_cell.angle_alpha   90.00
_cell.angle_beta   90.00
_cell.angle_gamma   90.00
#
_symmetry.space_group_name_H-M   'P 1'
#
loop_
_entity.id
_entity.type
_entity.pdbx_description
1 polymer ?
#
loop_
_entity_poly.entity_id
_entity_poly.type
_entity_poly.pdbx_seq_one_letter_code
_entity_poly.pdbx_strand_id
1 'polypeptide(L)'
;MKLIKRIPFQMFLLNLFASIVCILGMFVMQYNLNEISENYKQNIKENLEDRLNMSDICRLMSRHHIIVSWHTLADSPEAMLAYEEEASRLKENILNLLDEINENISVDEKEQLFHTVYSNAISYFSNAENAFEMSREGSDATAKYYMTSFLTDFIDKITDDIETLDGYISQEMDTTVQKMEHSIVIAEASMWSF
;
A
#
# COMPACT_ATOMS: atom_id res chain seq x y z
N MET A 1 -49.47 -29.46 46.74
CA MET A 1 -47.99 -29.66 46.77
C MET A 1 -47.31 -29.78 45.39
N LYS A 2 -48.03 -30.00 44.27
CA LYS A 2 -47.43 -30.05 42.92
C LYS A 2 -47.13 -28.65 42.31
N LEU A 3 -47.87 -27.60 42.67
CA LEU A 3 -47.62 -26.23 42.20
C LEU A 3 -46.38 -25.59 42.83
N ILE A 4 -46.13 -25.83 44.13
CA ILE A 4 -45.03 -25.21 44.89
C ILE A 4 -43.64 -25.67 44.42
N LYS A 5 -43.52 -26.89 43.86
CA LYS A 5 -42.26 -27.39 43.24
C LYS A 5 -42.10 -27.00 41.76
N ARG A 6 -43.15 -26.50 41.11
CA ARG A 6 -43.14 -26.15 39.67
C ARG A 6 -42.54 -24.76 39.42
N ILE A 7 -42.83 -23.80 40.31
CA ILE A 7 -42.34 -22.42 40.23
C ILE A 7 -40.79 -22.36 40.34
N PRO A 8 -40.14 -23.03 41.31
CA PRO A 8 -38.67 -23.02 41.41
C PRO A 8 -37.98 -23.68 40.21
N PHE A 9 -38.58 -24.74 39.65
CA PHE A 9 -38.06 -25.43 38.47
C PHE A 9 -38.18 -24.58 37.19
N GLN A 10 -39.29 -23.82 37.04
CA GLN A 10 -39.46 -22.86 35.95
C GLN A 10 -38.47 -21.69 36.07
N MET A 11 -38.25 -21.17 37.28
CA MET A 11 -37.22 -20.15 37.54
C MET A 11 -35.82 -20.67 37.22
N PHE A 12 -35.51 -21.92 37.58
CA PHE A 12 -34.22 -22.55 37.24
C PHE A 12 -34.01 -22.68 35.73
N LEU A 13 -35.01 -23.16 34.99
CA LEU A 13 -34.95 -23.26 33.53
C LEU A 13 -34.77 -21.88 32.87
N LEU A 14 -35.49 -20.87 33.36
CA LEU A 14 -35.39 -19.50 32.83
C LEU A 14 -33.98 -18.91 33.06
N ASN A 15 -33.41 -19.12 34.25
CA ASN A 15 -32.03 -18.73 34.53
C ASN A 15 -31.01 -19.50 33.68
N LEU A 16 -31.24 -20.78 33.43
CA LEU A 16 -30.37 -21.60 32.58
C LEU A 16 -30.37 -21.07 31.13
N PHE A 17 -31.55 -20.80 30.57
CA PHE A 17 -31.66 -20.23 29.23
C PHE A 17 -31.05 -18.83 29.16
N ALA A 18 -31.33 -17.96 30.14
CA ALA A 18 -30.71 -16.63 30.22
C ALA A 18 -29.19 -16.72 30.25
N SER A 19 -28.63 -17.65 31.05
CA SER A 19 -27.18 -17.86 31.16
C SER A 19 -26.57 -18.33 29.83
N ILE A 20 -27.23 -19.24 29.11
CA ILE A 20 -26.80 -19.70 27.79
C ILE A 20 -26.80 -18.56 26.78
N VAL A 21 -27.86 -17.74 26.76
CA VAL A 21 -27.97 -16.57 25.88
C VAL A 21 -26.87 -15.54 26.20
N CYS A 22 -26.59 -15.27 27.47
CA CYS A 22 -25.48 -14.39 27.88
C CYS A 22 -24.12 -14.88 27.39
N ILE A 23 -23.83 -16.18 27.54
CA ILE A 23 -22.57 -16.76 27.08
C ILE A 23 -22.45 -16.66 25.56
N LEU A 24 -23.51 -16.99 24.81
CA LEU A 24 -23.53 -16.88 23.36
C LEU A 24 -23.35 -15.43 22.89
N GLY A 25 -24.01 -14.47 23.53
CA GLY A 25 -23.83 -13.04 23.22
C GLY A 25 -22.41 -12.55 23.44
N MET A 26 -21.75 -12.99 24.52
CA MET A 26 -20.32 -12.70 24.75
C MET A 26 -19.42 -13.28 23.66
N PHE A 27 -19.67 -14.51 23.20
CA PHE A 27 -18.91 -15.11 22.10
C PHE A 27 -19.09 -14.35 20.79
N VAL A 28 -20.33 -13.97 20.46
CA VAL A 28 -20.63 -13.16 19.26
C VAL A 28 -19.93 -11.80 19.34
N MET A 29 -19.98 -11.14 20.50
CA MET A 29 -19.30 -9.86 20.69
C MET A 29 -17.78 -10.00 20.54
N GLN A 30 -17.18 -11.04 21.14
CA GLN A 30 -15.75 -11.30 21.02
C GLN A 30 -15.30 -11.53 19.58
N TYR A 31 -16.08 -12.30 18.80
CA TYR A 31 -15.80 -12.54 17.40
C TYR A 31 -15.78 -11.22 16.60
N ASN A 32 -16.82 -10.40 16.74
CA ASN A 32 -16.92 -9.14 16.01
C ASN A 32 -15.85 -8.12 16.44
N LEU A 33 -15.48 -8.06 17.72
CA LEU A 33 -14.40 -7.20 18.19
C LEU A 33 -13.04 -7.60 17.62
N ASN A 34 -12.78 -8.90 17.51
CA ASN A 34 -11.57 -9.39 16.85
C ASN A 34 -11.56 -9.03 15.36
N GLU A 35 -12.68 -9.22 14.67
CA GLU A 35 -12.82 -8.87 13.25
C GLU A 35 -12.61 -7.36 13.01
N ILE A 36 -13.18 -6.50 13.86
CA ILE A 36 -12.94 -5.04 13.83
C ILE A 36 -11.45 -4.74 14.01
N SER A 37 -10.80 -5.37 14.99
CA SER A 37 -9.39 -5.14 15.28
C SER A 37 -8.47 -5.59 14.14
N GLU A 38 -8.76 -6.74 13.53
CA GLU A 38 -7.99 -7.28 12.40
C GLU A 38 -8.15 -6.40 11.15
N ASN A 39 -9.40 -6.05 10.81
CA ASN A 39 -9.71 -5.16 9.69
C ASN A 39 -9.08 -3.77 9.86
N TYR A 40 -9.11 -3.21 11.08
CA TYR A 40 -8.44 -1.94 11.38
C TYR A 40 -6.93 -2.03 11.18
N LYS A 41 -6.31 -3.12 11.66
CA LYS A 41 -4.87 -3.35 11.50
C LYS A 41 -4.50 -3.46 10.03
N GLN A 42 -5.25 -4.24 9.24
CA GLN A 42 -5.01 -4.36 7.79
C GLN A 42 -5.09 -2.98 7.10
N ASN A 43 -6.14 -2.20 7.37
CA ASN A 43 -6.31 -0.89 6.73
C ASN A 43 -5.23 0.14 7.09
N ILE A 44 -4.89 0.24 8.37
CA ILE A 44 -3.99 1.30 8.85
C ILE A 44 -2.52 0.88 8.76
N LYS A 45 -2.21 -0.38 9.02
CA LYS A 45 -0.83 -0.83 9.06
C LYS A 45 -0.35 -1.30 7.69
N GLU A 46 -1.17 -2.07 6.96
CA GLU A 46 -0.71 -2.70 5.73
C GLU A 46 -1.05 -1.79 4.54
N ASN A 47 -2.34 -1.55 4.31
CA ASN A 47 -2.80 -0.83 3.12
C ASN A 47 -2.35 0.64 3.09
N LEU A 48 -2.42 1.37 4.21
CA LEU A 48 -1.96 2.76 4.25
C LEU A 48 -0.44 2.88 4.07
N GLU A 49 0.34 1.95 4.64
CA GLU A 49 1.80 1.94 4.49
C GLU A 49 2.18 1.67 3.04
N ASP A 50 1.53 0.72 2.37
CA ASP A 50 1.73 0.45 0.95
C ASP A 50 1.45 1.68 0.07
N ARG A 51 0.35 2.40 0.34
CA ARG A 51 0.01 3.62 -0.41
C ARG A 51 1.03 4.73 -0.21
N LEU A 52 1.51 4.92 1.02
CA LEU A 52 2.57 5.89 1.32
C LEU A 52 3.88 5.52 0.61
N ASN A 53 4.25 4.24 0.64
CA ASN A 53 5.42 3.71 -0.05
C ASN A 53 5.32 3.95 -1.57
N MET A 54 4.16 3.69 -2.18
CA MET A 54 3.93 3.96 -3.60
C MET A 54 4.03 5.46 -3.94
N SER A 55 3.43 6.31 -3.10
CA SER A 55 3.57 7.76 -3.25
C SER A 55 5.03 8.21 -3.17
N ASP A 56 5.82 7.59 -2.28
CA ASP A 56 7.23 7.90 -2.14
C ASP A 56 8.06 7.42 -3.35
N ILE A 57 7.78 6.25 -3.90
CA ILE A 57 8.41 5.78 -5.15
C ILE A 57 8.14 6.79 -6.28
N CYS A 58 6.87 7.17 -6.49
CA CYS A 58 6.50 8.12 -7.53
C CYS A 58 7.26 9.45 -7.41
N ARG A 59 7.33 9.97 -6.17
CA ARG A 59 8.05 11.21 -5.85
C ARG A 59 9.55 11.07 -6.10
N LEU A 60 10.17 9.97 -5.67
CA LEU A 60 11.61 9.74 -5.81
C LEU A 60 12.00 9.51 -7.28
N MET A 61 11.20 8.75 -8.04
CA MET A 61 11.39 8.55 -9.48
C MET A 61 11.32 9.86 -10.26
N SER A 62 10.31 10.68 -9.97
CA SER A 62 10.18 12.02 -10.56
C SER A 62 11.40 12.89 -10.25
N ARG A 63 11.88 12.86 -9.00
CA ARG A 63 13.09 13.59 -8.60
C ARG A 63 14.33 13.07 -9.33
N HIS A 64 14.47 11.75 -9.52
CA HIS A 64 15.58 11.17 -10.27
C HIS A 64 15.56 11.65 -11.72
N HIS A 65 14.39 11.65 -12.36
CA HIS A 65 14.23 12.19 -13.72
C HIS A 65 14.63 13.67 -13.83
N ILE A 66 14.29 14.50 -12.85
CA ILE A 66 14.72 15.90 -12.80
C ILE A 66 16.25 16.01 -12.72
N ILE A 67 16.90 15.22 -11.85
CA ILE A 67 18.36 15.27 -11.69
C ILE A 67 19.06 14.84 -12.98
N VAL A 68 18.60 13.76 -13.63
CA VAL A 68 19.15 13.32 -14.92
C VAL A 68 18.94 14.40 -15.98
N SER A 69 17.79 15.07 -15.98
CA SER A 69 17.54 16.20 -16.88
C SER A 69 18.52 17.35 -16.64
N TRP A 70 18.78 17.72 -15.38
CA TRP A 70 19.77 18.74 -15.04
C TRP A 70 21.19 18.37 -15.43
N HIS A 71 21.56 17.09 -15.32
CA HIS A 71 22.81 16.59 -15.88
C HIS A 71 22.94 16.93 -17.37
N THR A 72 21.91 16.63 -18.18
CA THR A 72 21.93 16.89 -19.64
C THR A 72 21.93 18.39 -20.00
N LEU A 73 21.70 19.27 -19.02
CA LEU A 73 21.67 20.72 -19.17
C LEU A 73 22.90 21.40 -18.56
N ALA A 74 23.78 20.66 -17.89
CA ALA A 74 24.94 21.22 -17.22
C ALA A 74 26.03 21.64 -18.21
N ASP A 75 26.60 22.82 -18.01
CA ASP A 75 27.63 23.40 -18.89
C ASP A 75 29.07 23.06 -18.48
N SER A 76 29.28 22.35 -17.35
CA SER A 76 30.61 21.99 -16.88
C SER A 76 30.71 20.52 -16.45
N PRO A 77 31.86 19.86 -16.69
CA PRO A 77 32.10 18.48 -16.26
C PRO A 77 31.94 18.28 -14.76
N GLU A 78 32.31 19.27 -13.94
CA GLU A 78 32.17 19.20 -12.48
C GLU A 78 30.69 19.18 -12.05
N ALA A 79 29.83 19.95 -12.72
CA ALA A 79 28.40 19.96 -12.45
C ALA A 79 27.73 18.66 -12.92
N MET A 80 28.15 18.14 -14.09
CA MET A 80 27.71 16.83 -14.59
C MET A 80 28.02 15.73 -13.57
N LEU A 81 29.28 15.64 -13.11
CA LEU A 81 29.68 14.66 -12.10
C LEU A 81 28.86 14.76 -10.81
N ALA A 82 28.59 15.97 -10.32
CA ALA A 82 27.77 16.16 -9.12
C ALA A 82 26.33 15.65 -9.30
N TYR A 83 25.72 15.84 -10.48
CA TYR A 83 24.39 15.30 -10.77
C TYR A 83 24.40 13.79 -10.96
N GLU A 84 25.43 13.19 -11.57
CA GLU A 84 25.58 11.73 -11.67
C GLU A 84 25.70 11.09 -10.27
N GLU A 85 26.47 11.70 -9.37
CA GLU A 85 26.60 11.24 -7.98
C GLU A 85 25.26 11.33 -7.23
N GLU A 86 24.53 12.45 -7.36
CA GLU A 86 23.23 12.60 -6.73
C GLU A 86 22.19 11.61 -7.28
N ALA A 87 22.16 11.42 -8.61
CA ALA A 87 21.29 10.45 -9.27
C ALA A 87 21.60 9.02 -8.82
N SER A 88 22.88 8.65 -8.73
CA SER A 88 23.32 7.33 -8.26
C SER A 88 22.86 7.03 -6.84
N ARG A 89 23.01 7.99 -5.92
CA ARG A 89 22.51 7.85 -4.55
C ARG A 89 20.98 7.74 -4.51
N LEU A 90 20.28 8.51 -5.35
CA LEU A 90 18.83 8.46 -5.39
C LEU A 90 18.32 7.13 -5.98
N LYS A 91 18.98 6.60 -7.00
CA LYS A 91 18.74 5.28 -7.56
C LYS A 91 18.88 4.19 -6.50
N GLU A 92 19.97 4.20 -5.72
CA GLU A 92 20.18 3.23 -4.64
C GLU A 92 19.04 3.29 -3.61
N ASN A 93 18.63 4.50 -3.19
CA ASN A 93 17.50 4.66 -2.26
C ASN A 93 16.19 4.12 -2.83
N ILE A 94 15.92 4.33 -4.13
CA ILE A 94 14.70 3.82 -4.78
C ILE A 94 14.74 2.30 -4.87
N LEU A 95 15.88 1.72 -5.27
CA LEU A 95 16.04 0.27 -5.35
C LEU A 95 15.86 -0.41 -3.99
N ASN A 96 16.46 0.15 -2.93
CA ASN A 96 16.28 -0.37 -1.59
C ASN A 96 14.81 -0.35 -1.15
N LEU A 97 14.07 0.73 -1.45
CA LEU A 97 12.65 0.82 -1.14
C LEU A 97 11.83 -0.20 -1.95
N LEU A 98 12.12 -0.35 -3.24
CA LEU A 98 11.47 -1.35 -4.08
C LEU A 98 11.73 -2.77 -3.58
N ASP A 99 12.96 -3.08 -3.19
CA ASP A 99 13.33 -4.39 -2.65
C ASP A 99 12.66 -4.66 -1.29
N GLU A 100 12.62 -3.66 -0.39
CA GLU A 100 11.91 -3.76 0.89
C GLU A 100 10.42 -4.04 0.70
N ILE A 101 9.77 -3.39 -0.27
CA ILE A 101 8.36 -3.65 -0.58
C ILE A 101 8.20 -5.04 -1.19
N ASN A 102 9.08 -5.44 -2.11
CA ASN A 102 9.05 -6.75 -2.76
C ASN A 102 9.14 -7.91 -1.75
N GLU A 103 9.92 -7.75 -0.67
CA GLU A 103 10.05 -8.75 0.38
C GLU A 103 8.79 -8.88 1.25
N ASN A 104 8.02 -7.80 1.39
CA ASN A 104 6.88 -7.71 2.31
C ASN A 104 5.54 -7.83 1.60
N ILE A 105 5.49 -7.59 0.28
CA ILE A 105 4.26 -7.67 -0.48
C ILE A 105 3.82 -9.13 -0.60
N SER A 106 2.62 -9.39 -0.13
CA SER A 106 1.97 -10.68 -0.26
C SER A 106 0.52 -10.41 -0.66
N VAL A 107 -0.02 -11.28 -1.53
CA VAL A 107 -1.32 -11.25 -2.23
C VAL A 107 -1.10 -11.18 -3.75
N ASP A 108 -1.61 -12.21 -4.44
CA ASP A 108 -1.27 -12.54 -5.84
C ASP A 108 -1.50 -11.37 -6.83
N GLU A 109 -2.60 -10.64 -6.71
CA GLU A 109 -2.91 -9.51 -7.61
C GLU A 109 -2.12 -8.24 -7.25
N LYS A 110 -2.03 -7.90 -5.96
CA LYS A 110 -1.26 -6.75 -5.47
C LYS A 110 0.22 -6.88 -5.82
N GLU A 111 0.77 -8.09 -5.66
CA GLU A 111 2.14 -8.45 -6.00
C GLU A 111 2.38 -8.29 -7.52
N GLN A 112 1.47 -8.77 -8.37
CA GLN A 112 1.60 -8.61 -9.83
C GLN A 112 1.59 -7.14 -10.29
N LEU A 113 0.72 -6.32 -9.69
CA LEU A 113 0.70 -4.88 -9.96
C LEU A 113 2.01 -4.22 -9.53
N PHE A 114 2.52 -4.56 -8.35
CA PHE A 114 3.81 -4.06 -7.88
C PHE A 114 5.00 -4.51 -8.74
N HIS A 115 5.03 -5.77 -9.20
CA HIS A 115 6.07 -6.25 -10.12
C HIS A 115 6.11 -5.45 -11.42
N THR A 116 4.98 -4.92 -11.86
CA THR A 116 4.91 -4.03 -13.04
C THR A 116 5.62 -2.71 -12.76
N VAL A 117 5.32 -2.07 -11.61
CA VAL A 117 6.02 -0.87 -11.12
C VAL A 117 7.53 -1.12 -11.02
N TYR A 118 7.92 -2.23 -10.38
CA TYR A 118 9.31 -2.64 -10.20
C TYR A 118 10.03 -2.76 -11.55
N SER A 119 9.47 -3.54 -12.48
CA SER A 119 10.05 -3.79 -13.80
C SER A 119 10.22 -2.51 -14.62
N ASN A 120 9.22 -1.62 -14.59
CA ASN A 120 9.30 -0.33 -15.28
C ASN A 120 10.33 0.60 -14.64
N ALA A 121 10.48 0.61 -13.31
CA ALA A 121 11.54 1.35 -12.63
C ALA A 121 12.95 0.85 -13.00
N ILE A 122 13.17 -0.48 -13.02
CA ILE A 122 14.45 -1.05 -13.46
C ILE A 122 14.75 -0.68 -14.92
N SER A 123 13.73 -0.79 -15.79
CA SER A 123 13.86 -0.43 -17.21
C SER A 123 14.21 1.05 -17.38
N TYR A 124 13.57 1.93 -16.62
CA TYR A 124 13.91 3.35 -16.58
C TYR A 124 15.38 3.56 -16.21
N PHE A 125 15.87 2.97 -15.11
CA PHE A 125 17.26 3.16 -14.67
C PHE A 125 18.28 2.64 -15.69
N SER A 126 17.99 1.52 -16.34
CA SER A 126 18.85 1.00 -17.40
C SER A 126 18.94 1.95 -18.60
N ASN A 127 17.87 2.70 -18.88
CA ASN A 127 17.84 3.67 -19.98
C ASN A 127 18.37 5.04 -19.57
N ALA A 128 18.25 5.43 -18.30
CA ALA A 128 18.80 6.68 -17.78
C ALA A 128 20.33 6.74 -17.94
N GLU A 129 21.03 5.61 -17.85
CA GLU A 129 22.48 5.54 -18.10
C GLU A 129 22.86 6.01 -19.51
N ASN A 130 22.04 5.66 -20.51
CA ASN A 130 22.27 6.12 -21.89
C ASN A 130 22.22 7.65 -22.00
N ALA A 131 21.39 8.32 -21.18
CA ALA A 131 21.31 9.77 -21.16
C ALA A 131 22.58 10.41 -20.58
N PHE A 132 23.15 9.80 -19.54
CA PHE A 132 24.45 10.21 -18.99
C PHE A 132 25.56 10.03 -20.04
N GLU A 133 25.64 8.86 -20.67
CA GLU A 133 26.62 8.58 -21.74
C GLU A 133 26.54 9.58 -22.89
N MET A 134 25.35 9.77 -23.49
CA MET A 134 25.15 10.71 -24.61
C MET A 134 25.56 12.14 -24.26
N SER A 135 25.28 12.57 -23.03
CA SER A 135 25.63 13.91 -22.56
C SER A 135 27.14 14.04 -22.32
N ARG A 136 27.82 13.03 -21.77
CA ARG A 136 29.29 13.02 -21.63
C ARG A 136 30.03 13.05 -22.97
N GLU A 137 29.47 12.40 -23.98
CA GLU A 137 30.02 12.38 -25.34
C GLU A 137 29.80 13.70 -26.12
N GLY A 138 29.16 14.70 -25.50
CA GLY A 138 28.88 16.01 -26.11
C GLY A 138 27.72 15.99 -27.11
N SER A 139 26.87 14.97 -27.06
CA SER A 139 25.65 14.85 -27.88
C SER A 139 24.44 15.48 -27.19
N ASP A 140 24.57 16.72 -26.71
CA ASP A 140 23.61 17.37 -25.81
C ASP A 140 22.19 17.46 -26.37
N ALA A 141 22.05 17.75 -27.67
CA ALA A 141 20.74 17.82 -28.32
C ALA A 141 20.05 16.44 -28.34
N THR A 142 20.82 15.38 -28.55
CA THR A 142 20.33 14.00 -28.54
C THR A 142 19.97 13.57 -27.11
N ALA A 143 20.81 13.88 -26.13
CA ALA A 143 20.54 13.60 -24.72
C ALA A 143 19.26 14.30 -24.24
N LYS A 144 19.07 15.58 -24.60
CA LYS A 144 17.84 16.33 -24.28
C LYS A 144 16.61 15.72 -24.94
N TYR A 145 16.68 15.38 -26.23
CA TYR A 145 15.58 14.73 -26.93
C TYR A 145 15.23 13.37 -26.31
N TYR A 146 16.24 12.56 -25.97
CA TYR A 146 16.06 11.27 -25.33
C TYR A 146 15.42 11.40 -23.95
N MET A 147 15.84 12.40 -23.16
CA MET A 147 15.22 12.71 -21.87
C MET A 147 13.72 13.02 -22.02
N THR A 148 13.37 13.97 -22.89
CA THR A 148 12.01 14.49 -22.99
C THR A 148 11.05 13.59 -23.73
N SER A 149 11.55 12.74 -24.64
CA SER A 149 10.71 11.97 -25.56
C SER A 149 10.66 10.49 -25.23
N PHE A 150 11.61 9.98 -24.45
CA PHE A 150 11.71 8.55 -24.16
C PHE A 150 11.75 8.26 -22.66
N LEU A 151 12.54 9.00 -21.89
CA LEU A 151 12.59 8.80 -20.44
C LEU A 151 11.40 9.39 -19.70
N THR A 152 10.72 10.39 -20.26
CA THR A 152 9.45 10.88 -19.73
C THR A 152 8.35 9.81 -19.82
N ASP A 153 8.24 9.09 -20.93
CA ASP A 153 7.26 8.01 -21.10
C ASP A 153 7.38 6.91 -20.03
N PHE A 154 8.59 6.65 -19.53
CA PHE A 154 8.78 5.73 -18.41
C PHE A 154 8.23 6.28 -17.09
N ILE A 155 8.42 7.58 -16.84
CA ILE A 155 7.89 8.22 -15.63
C ILE A 155 6.36 8.23 -15.67
N ASP A 156 5.77 8.54 -16.83
CA ASP A 156 4.31 8.50 -17.01
C ASP A 156 3.78 7.08 -16.77
N LYS A 157 4.40 6.05 -17.36
CA LYS A 157 4.01 4.64 -17.14
C LYS A 157 4.12 4.22 -15.67
N ILE A 158 5.24 4.54 -15.02
CA ILE A 158 5.43 4.19 -13.60
C ILE A 158 4.39 4.90 -12.72
N THR A 159 4.03 6.13 -13.07
CA THR A 159 2.97 6.88 -12.38
C THR A 159 1.61 6.21 -12.58
N ASP A 160 1.26 5.85 -13.81
CA ASP A 160 0.01 5.15 -14.14
C ASP A 160 -0.08 3.77 -13.44
N ASP A 161 1.03 3.02 -13.37
CA ASP A 161 1.09 1.73 -12.68
C ASP A 161 0.90 1.91 -11.16
N ILE A 162 1.50 2.95 -10.59
CA ILE A 162 1.33 3.32 -9.18
C ILE A 162 -0.11 3.73 -8.89
N GLU A 163 -0.75 4.53 -9.76
CA GLU A 163 -2.15 4.91 -9.62
C GLU A 163 -3.08 3.69 -9.71
N THR A 164 -2.76 2.73 -10.59
CA THR A 164 -3.50 1.47 -10.70
C THR A 164 -3.41 0.66 -9.41
N LEU A 165 -2.21 0.54 -8.83
CA LEU A 165 -1.99 -0.14 -7.56
C LEU A 165 -2.67 0.60 -6.39
N ASP A 166 -2.60 1.94 -6.33
CA ASP A 166 -3.30 2.76 -5.33
C ASP A 166 -4.82 2.52 -5.40
N GLY A 167 -5.37 2.48 -6.61
CA GLY A 167 -6.78 2.18 -6.86
C GLY A 167 -7.18 0.79 -6.36
N TYR A 168 -6.35 -0.23 -6.59
CA TYR A 168 -6.56 -1.58 -6.05
C TYR A 168 -6.55 -1.59 -4.52
N ILE A 169 -5.53 -0.99 -3.89
CA ILE A 169 -5.41 -0.92 -2.43
C ILE A 169 -6.59 -0.14 -1.83
N SER A 170 -7.04 0.93 -2.48
CA SER A 170 -8.22 1.69 -2.03
C SER A 170 -9.48 0.82 -2.02
N GLN A 171 -9.67 -0.06 -2.99
CA GLN A 171 -10.81 -0.99 -3.02
C GLN A 171 -10.72 -2.05 -1.90
N GLU A 172 -9.52 -2.54 -1.61
CA GLU A 172 -9.29 -3.44 -0.46
C GLU A 172 -9.60 -2.72 0.86
N MET A 173 -9.21 -1.46 0.98
CA MET A 173 -9.52 -0.63 2.14
C MET A 173 -11.03 -0.46 2.34
N ASP A 174 -11.75 -0.09 1.27
CA ASP A 174 -13.20 0.09 1.31
C ASP A 174 -13.93 -1.21 1.69
N THR A 175 -13.50 -2.34 1.11
CA THR A 175 -14.05 -3.66 1.45
C THR A 175 -13.86 -3.98 2.94
N THR A 176 -12.68 -3.66 3.46
CA THR A 176 -12.33 -3.91 4.86
C THR A 176 -13.08 -2.97 5.81
N VAL A 177 -13.30 -1.71 5.42
CA VAL A 177 -14.17 -0.77 6.16
C VAL A 177 -15.60 -1.30 6.21
N GLN A 178 -16.17 -1.76 5.09
CA GLN A 178 -17.54 -2.30 5.07
C GLN A 178 -17.71 -3.51 5.99
N LYS A 179 -16.73 -4.43 6.01
CA LYS A 179 -16.72 -5.56 6.96
C LYS A 179 -16.70 -5.07 8.41
N MET A 180 -15.80 -4.13 8.71
CA MET A 180 -15.70 -3.55 10.05
C MET A 180 -17.00 -2.87 10.48
N GLU A 181 -17.63 -2.06 9.62
CA GLU A 181 -18.93 -1.43 9.91
C GLU A 181 -20.02 -2.47 10.18
N HIS A 182 -20.05 -3.56 9.41
CA HIS A 182 -20.99 -4.65 9.64
C HIS A 182 -20.78 -5.32 11.01
N SER A 183 -19.53 -5.63 11.37
CA SER A 183 -19.18 -6.21 12.68
C SER A 183 -19.52 -5.26 13.84
N ILE A 184 -19.37 -3.94 13.65
CA ILE A 184 -19.80 -2.93 14.64
C ILE A 184 -21.30 -3.00 14.86
N VAL A 185 -22.11 -3.03 13.79
CA VAL A 185 -23.58 -3.10 13.90
C VAL A 185 -24.02 -4.37 14.64
N ILE A 186 -23.38 -5.52 14.36
CA ILE A 186 -23.69 -6.78 15.07
C ILE A 186 -23.28 -6.69 16.54
N ALA A 187 -22.10 -6.13 16.85
CA ALA A 187 -21.64 -5.96 18.22
C ALA A 187 -22.56 -5.02 19.02
N GLU A 188 -23.01 -3.91 18.42
CA GLU A 188 -23.98 -3.00 19.02
C GLU A 188 -25.31 -3.70 19.29
N ALA A 189 -25.88 -4.38 18.29
CA ALA A 189 -27.14 -5.13 18.48
C ALA A 189 -27.02 -6.18 19.59
N SER A 190 -25.85 -6.81 19.72
CA SER A 190 -25.56 -7.79 20.78
C SER A 190 -25.48 -7.15 22.17
N MET A 191 -25.07 -5.88 22.28
CA MET A 191 -25.08 -5.14 23.56
C MET A 191 -26.49 -4.73 24.01
N TRP A 192 -27.38 -4.39 23.08
CA TRP A 192 -28.77 -3.97 23.38
C TRP A 192 -29.74 -5.14 23.58
N SER A 193 -29.30 -6.37 23.32
CA SER A 193 -30.09 -7.59 23.47
C SER A 193 -30.11 -8.15 24.91
N PHE A 194 -29.47 -7.46 25.87
CA PHE A 194 -29.34 -7.82 27.27
C PHE A 194 -30.02 -6.83 28.22
#